data_AF-A0A6N3B4B6-F1
#
_entry.id   AF-A0A6N3B4B6-F1
#
_cell.length_a   1.000
_cell.length_b   1.000
_cell.length_c   1.000
_cell.angle_alpha   90.00
_cell.angle_beta   90.00
_cell.angle_gamma   90.00
#
_symmetry.space_group_name_H-M   'P 1'
#
loop_
_entity.id
_entity.type
_entity.pdbx_description
1 polymer ?
#
loop_
_entity_poly.entity_id
_entity_poly.type
_entity_poly.pdbx_seq_one_letter_code
_entity_poly.pdbx_strand_id
1 'polypeptide(L)'
;MIIGETYRKIREGKGISISSLAGAEISKSQISRFELGETEISFFKLLYLLEKIGVTLEEFLLSCNNYQPSDFNTLIRLVQQAAYNQEIKSLLNMVSKEMELFRETKSHYHKLNAIFIESIIYGIDNTHQLSNQDTSYLTNYLFSVENWGYYEILILGNCCRAILPNLLFRYAKEALKKGKLYSSIPRNKQALVQLLLNSLLIMIENSLYEEALFLKQATKNILSNSTDFFEQTILLYLEGFFELKFHHNQKSILKIEDALKIFELFNKTLYKNYKDYYKKNIINLLQCGNSYFE
;
A
#
# COMPACT_ATOMS: atom_id res chain seq x y z
N MET A 1 1.19 -23.02 -14.15
CA MET A 1 0.09 -22.95 -13.16
C MET A 1 -0.86 -24.10 -13.45
N ILE A 2 -1.15 -24.96 -12.48
CA ILE A 2 -2.01 -26.14 -12.69
C ILE A 2 -3.45 -25.75 -12.35
N ILE A 3 -4.20 -25.26 -13.35
CA ILE A 3 -5.54 -24.67 -13.15
C ILE A 3 -6.60 -25.76 -12.97
N GLY A 4 -6.65 -26.73 -13.89
CA GLY A 4 -7.64 -27.79 -13.92
C GLY A 4 -7.62 -28.68 -12.68
N GLU A 5 -6.45 -29.19 -12.31
CA GLU A 5 -6.32 -30.06 -11.14
C GLU A 5 -6.62 -29.31 -9.84
N THR A 6 -6.27 -28.02 -9.76
CA THR A 6 -6.61 -27.18 -8.60
C THR A 6 -8.13 -27.03 -8.48
N TYR A 7 -8.81 -26.77 -9.60
CA TYR A 7 -10.27 -26.69 -9.63
C TYR A 7 -10.90 -28.01 -9.17
N ARG A 8 -10.41 -29.14 -9.69
CA ARG A 8 -10.85 -30.48 -9.29
C ARG A 8 -10.75 -30.70 -7.79
N LYS A 9 -9.58 -30.40 -7.19
CA LYS A 9 -9.34 -30.56 -5.75
C LYS A 9 -10.35 -29.76 -4.93
N ILE A 10 -10.61 -28.50 -5.31
CA ILE A 10 -11.56 -27.64 -4.60
C ILE A 10 -13.00 -28.16 -4.77
N ARG A 11 -13.40 -28.53 -5.99
CA ARG A 11 -14.72 -29.10 -6.29
C ARG A 11 -14.98 -30.36 -5.49
N GLU A 12 -14.03 -31.31 -5.51
CA GLU A 12 -14.14 -32.59 -4.78
C GLU A 12 -14.14 -32.37 -3.26
N GLY A 13 -13.35 -31.42 -2.75
CA GLY A 13 -13.38 -31.02 -1.34
C GLY A 13 -14.72 -30.45 -0.88
N LYS A 14 -15.53 -29.90 -1.80
CA LYS A 14 -16.90 -29.46 -1.55
C LYS A 14 -17.96 -30.55 -1.82
N GLY A 15 -17.55 -31.76 -2.21
CA GLY A 15 -18.46 -32.87 -2.54
C GLY A 15 -19.31 -32.64 -3.79
N ILE A 16 -18.93 -31.72 -4.68
CA ILE A 16 -19.72 -31.35 -5.86
C ILE A 16 -19.34 -32.25 -7.03
N SER A 17 -20.32 -32.86 -7.70
CA SER A 17 -20.03 -33.74 -8.86
C SER A 17 -19.89 -32.93 -10.17
N ILE A 18 -19.06 -33.43 -11.10
CA ILE A 18 -19.01 -32.86 -12.48
C ILE A 18 -20.41 -32.80 -13.12
N SER A 19 -21.22 -33.83 -12.86
CA SER A 19 -22.57 -33.92 -13.40
C SER A 19 -23.48 -32.76 -12.96
N SER A 20 -23.30 -32.24 -11.75
CA SER A 20 -24.09 -31.12 -11.22
C SER A 20 -23.70 -29.76 -11.79
N LEU A 21 -22.53 -29.66 -12.43
CA LEU A 21 -21.97 -28.41 -12.98
C LEU A 21 -22.20 -28.27 -14.48
N ALA A 22 -22.31 -29.40 -15.18
CA ALA A 22 -22.47 -29.42 -16.62
C ALA A 22 -23.83 -28.87 -17.06
N GLY A 23 -23.84 -28.14 -18.18
CA GLY A 23 -25.03 -27.51 -18.73
C GLY A 23 -24.75 -26.90 -20.11
N ALA A 24 -25.52 -25.88 -20.46
CA ALA A 24 -25.38 -25.17 -21.75
C ALA A 24 -23.98 -24.53 -21.93
N GLU A 25 -23.40 -24.02 -20.84
CA GLU A 25 -22.11 -23.31 -20.87
C GLU A 25 -20.90 -24.26 -21.06
N ILE A 26 -20.96 -25.44 -20.44
CA ILE A 26 -19.85 -26.40 -20.45
C ILE A 26 -20.35 -27.82 -20.25
N SER A 27 -19.90 -28.75 -21.11
CA SER A 27 -20.31 -30.15 -21.04
C SER A 27 -19.53 -30.93 -19.97
N LYS A 28 -20.08 -32.07 -19.52
CA LYS A 28 -19.39 -32.97 -18.57
C LYS A 28 -18.00 -33.38 -19.07
N SER A 29 -17.88 -33.69 -20.37
CA SER A 29 -16.62 -34.09 -20.97
C SER A 29 -15.61 -32.95 -21.05
N GLN A 30 -16.06 -31.70 -21.22
CA GLN A 30 -15.18 -30.53 -21.16
C GLN A 30 -14.66 -30.28 -19.74
N ILE A 31 -15.54 -30.34 -18.73
CA ILE A 31 -15.11 -30.20 -17.32
C ILE A 31 -14.10 -31.30 -16.96
N SER A 32 -14.38 -32.55 -17.31
CA SER A 32 -13.49 -33.67 -17.00
C SER A 32 -12.10 -33.51 -17.62
N ARG A 33 -12.02 -33.19 -18.92
CA ARG A 33 -10.74 -33.00 -19.61
C ARG A 33 -9.98 -31.79 -19.08
N PHE A 34 -10.70 -30.71 -18.74
CA PHE A 34 -10.11 -29.56 -18.06
C PHE A 34 -9.49 -29.95 -16.72
N GLU A 35 -10.24 -30.65 -15.87
CA GLU A 35 -9.78 -31.07 -14.54
C GLU A 35 -8.59 -32.04 -14.56
N LEU A 36 -8.41 -32.76 -15.67
CA LEU A 36 -7.27 -33.65 -15.93
C LEU A 36 -6.09 -32.93 -16.59
N GLY A 37 -6.21 -31.63 -16.91
CA GLY A 37 -5.17 -30.87 -17.60
C GLY A 37 -5.04 -31.19 -19.09
N GLU A 38 -5.98 -31.93 -19.66
CA GLU A 38 -5.97 -32.34 -21.08
C GLU A 38 -6.44 -31.22 -22.02
N THR A 39 -7.26 -30.29 -21.52
CA THR A 39 -7.77 -29.15 -22.30
C THR A 39 -7.85 -27.89 -21.47
N GLU A 40 -7.59 -26.74 -22.09
CA GLU A 40 -7.92 -25.44 -21.51
C GLU A 40 -9.41 -25.11 -21.67
N ILE A 41 -9.91 -24.21 -20.82
CA ILE A 41 -11.24 -23.61 -20.94
C ILE A 41 -11.11 -22.10 -21.06
N SER A 42 -12.10 -21.46 -21.67
CA SER A 42 -12.14 -20.00 -21.70
C SER A 42 -12.30 -19.44 -20.28
N PHE A 43 -11.81 -18.20 -20.09
CA PHE A 43 -11.93 -17.49 -18.83
C PHE A 43 -13.39 -17.39 -18.35
N PHE A 44 -14.34 -17.13 -19.26
CA PHE A 44 -15.77 -17.08 -18.92
C PHE A 44 -16.30 -18.42 -18.37
N LYS A 45 -15.87 -19.55 -18.93
CA LYS A 45 -16.23 -20.88 -18.41
C LYS A 45 -15.64 -21.14 -17.04
N LEU A 46 -14.40 -20.68 -16.80
CA LEU A 46 -13.79 -20.75 -15.48
C LEU A 46 -14.60 -19.93 -14.46
N LEU A 47 -14.95 -18.69 -14.78
CA LEU A 47 -15.78 -17.85 -13.89
C LEU A 47 -17.13 -18.52 -13.56
N TYR A 48 -17.82 -19.04 -14.59
CA TYR A 48 -19.06 -19.78 -14.40
C TYR A 48 -18.88 -20.97 -13.46
N LEU A 49 -17.82 -21.78 -13.66
CA LEU A 49 -17.53 -22.93 -12.81
C LEU A 49 -17.23 -22.54 -11.36
N LEU A 50 -16.41 -21.50 -11.16
CA LEU A 50 -16.06 -20.96 -9.84
C LEU A 50 -17.29 -20.45 -9.09
N GLU A 51 -18.18 -19.72 -9.78
CA GLU A 51 -19.44 -19.26 -9.21
C GLU A 51 -20.31 -20.44 -8.75
N LYS A 52 -20.43 -21.51 -9.57
CA LYS A 52 -21.23 -22.69 -9.23
C LYS A 52 -20.74 -23.46 -8.02
N ILE A 53 -19.45 -23.37 -7.68
CA ILE A 53 -18.89 -23.99 -6.48
C ILE A 53 -18.72 -23.00 -5.32
N GLY A 54 -19.17 -21.74 -5.49
CA GLY A 54 -19.05 -20.69 -4.48
C GLY A 54 -17.60 -20.43 -4.10
N VAL A 55 -16.74 -20.20 -5.09
CA VAL A 55 -15.32 -19.87 -4.92
C VAL A 55 -15.03 -18.61 -5.71
N THR A 56 -14.40 -17.64 -5.08
CA THR A 56 -14.01 -16.41 -5.77
C THR A 56 -12.80 -16.65 -6.68
N LEU A 57 -12.61 -15.81 -7.70
CA LEU A 57 -11.41 -15.87 -8.54
C LEU A 57 -10.14 -15.68 -7.71
N GLU A 58 -10.19 -14.84 -6.69
CA GLU A 58 -9.07 -14.52 -5.80
C GLU A 58 -8.62 -15.75 -4.99
N GLU A 59 -9.56 -16.44 -4.34
CA GLU A 59 -9.29 -17.70 -3.62
C GLU A 59 -8.72 -18.76 -4.56
N PHE A 60 -9.31 -18.88 -5.75
CA PHE A 60 -8.88 -19.87 -6.74
C PHE A 60 -7.44 -19.63 -7.23
N LEU A 61 -7.10 -18.38 -7.57
CA LEU A 61 -5.74 -18.02 -7.98
C LEU A 61 -4.73 -18.24 -6.85
N LEU A 62 -5.13 -17.97 -5.60
CA LEU A 62 -4.31 -18.25 -4.43
C LEU A 62 -4.04 -19.76 -4.30
N SER A 63 -5.06 -20.61 -4.44
CA SER A 63 -4.89 -22.07 -4.45
C SER A 63 -3.99 -22.55 -5.60
N CYS A 64 -4.12 -21.95 -6.79
CA CYS A 64 -3.29 -22.29 -7.96
C CYS A 64 -1.81 -21.97 -7.74
N ASN A 65 -1.50 -21.02 -6.86
CA ASN A 65 -0.15 -20.59 -6.53
C ASN A 65 0.33 -21.17 -5.18
N ASN A 66 -0.18 -22.33 -4.75
CA ASN A 66 0.16 -22.95 -3.46
C ASN A 66 -0.01 -22.01 -2.26
N TYR A 67 -1.08 -21.23 -2.30
CA TYR A 67 -1.40 -20.22 -1.29
C TYR A 67 -0.32 -19.12 -1.14
N GLN A 68 0.50 -18.94 -2.18
CA GLN A 68 1.43 -17.81 -2.26
C GLN A 68 0.80 -16.62 -2.98
N PRO A 69 1.11 -15.39 -2.53
CA PRO A 69 0.73 -14.18 -3.25
C PRO A 69 1.35 -14.14 -4.64
N SER A 70 0.79 -13.33 -5.54
CA SER A 70 1.43 -13.00 -6.83
C SER A 70 2.85 -12.47 -6.64
N ASP A 71 3.67 -12.51 -7.69
CA ASP A 71 5.09 -12.10 -7.63
C ASP A 71 5.28 -10.71 -7.00
N PHE A 72 4.49 -9.72 -7.44
CA PHE A 72 4.54 -8.38 -6.86
C PHE A 72 4.10 -8.33 -5.39
N ASN A 73 3.05 -9.07 -5.02
CA ASN A 73 2.61 -9.15 -3.63
C ASN A 73 3.63 -9.89 -2.74
N THR A 74 4.33 -10.87 -3.31
CA THR A 74 5.43 -11.57 -2.66
C THR A 74 6.61 -10.62 -2.45
N LEU A 75 6.98 -9.83 -3.45
CA LEU A 75 7.99 -8.79 -3.34
C LEU A 75 7.65 -7.81 -2.20
N ILE A 76 6.44 -7.25 -2.20
CA ILE A 76 5.98 -6.32 -1.15
C ILE A 76 6.12 -6.96 0.24
N ARG A 77 5.66 -8.20 0.40
CA ARG A 77 5.73 -8.92 1.68
C ARG A 77 7.17 -9.08 2.16
N LEU A 78 8.08 -9.48 1.27
CA LEU A 78 9.50 -9.65 1.58
C LEU A 78 10.17 -8.33 1.95
N VAL A 79 9.87 -7.27 1.19
CA VAL A 79 10.39 -5.92 1.44
C VAL A 79 9.88 -5.38 2.78
N GLN A 80 8.59 -5.54 3.09
CA GLN A 80 8.01 -5.14 4.38
C GLN A 80 8.66 -5.87 5.55
N GLN A 81 8.88 -7.18 5.42
CA GLN A 81 9.53 -7.99 6.46
C GLN A 81 10.98 -7.54 6.69
N ALA A 82 11.76 -7.38 5.62
CA ALA A 82 13.14 -6.93 5.71
C ALA A 82 13.24 -5.49 6.26
N ALA A 83 12.33 -4.59 5.86
CA ALA A 83 12.27 -3.23 6.37
C ALA A 83 11.92 -3.18 7.86
N TYR A 84 10.95 -3.99 8.29
CA TYR A 84 10.57 -4.12 9.70
C TYR A 84 11.73 -4.62 10.58
N ASN A 85 12.50 -5.58 10.07
CA ASN A 85 13.69 -6.12 10.74
C ASN A 85 14.96 -5.27 10.53
N GLN A 86 14.89 -4.18 9.77
CA GLN A 86 16.03 -3.32 9.40
C GLN A 86 17.17 -4.08 8.68
N GLU A 87 16.82 -5.09 7.87
CA GLU A 87 17.76 -5.94 7.11
C GLU A 87 18.18 -5.27 5.79
N ILE A 88 18.98 -4.20 5.86
CA ILE A 88 19.39 -3.40 4.69
C ILE A 88 20.03 -4.26 3.59
N LYS A 89 20.89 -5.23 3.96
CA LYS A 89 21.54 -6.14 2.99
C LYS A 89 20.52 -6.96 2.19
N SER A 90 19.44 -7.40 2.82
CA SER A 90 18.37 -8.15 2.17
C SER A 90 17.65 -7.27 1.13
N LEU A 91 17.35 -6.03 1.51
CA LEU A 91 16.74 -5.03 0.61
C LEU A 91 17.64 -4.71 -0.60
N LEU A 92 18.95 -4.50 -0.39
CA LEU A 92 19.91 -4.25 -1.48
C LEU A 92 20.02 -5.43 -2.46
N ASN A 93 19.93 -6.67 -1.96
CA ASN A 93 19.88 -7.85 -2.82
C ASN A 93 18.61 -7.87 -3.68
N MET A 94 17.46 -7.46 -3.12
CA MET A 94 16.20 -7.36 -3.86
C MET A 94 16.27 -6.27 -4.95
N VAL A 95 16.85 -5.10 -4.64
CA VAL A 95 17.13 -4.04 -5.63
C VAL A 95 17.97 -4.59 -6.79
N SER A 96 19.06 -5.29 -6.46
CA SER A 96 19.98 -5.85 -7.46
C SER A 96 19.27 -6.83 -8.40
N LYS A 97 18.39 -7.68 -7.84
CA LYS A 97 17.59 -8.64 -8.59
C LYS A 97 16.58 -7.96 -9.51
N GLU A 98 15.84 -6.96 -9.03
CA GLU A 98 14.92 -6.20 -9.89
C GLU A 98 15.67 -5.46 -11.01
N MET A 99 16.86 -4.92 -10.73
CA MET A 99 17.68 -4.26 -11.74
C MET A 99 18.29 -5.22 -12.77
N GLU A 100 18.57 -6.48 -12.40
CA GLU A 100 18.93 -7.55 -13.33
C GLU A 100 17.75 -7.90 -14.24
N LEU A 101 16.57 -8.15 -13.67
CA LEU A 101 15.34 -8.41 -14.43
C LEU A 101 14.97 -7.25 -15.36
N PHE A 102 15.18 -6.00 -14.93
CA PHE A 102 15.00 -4.84 -15.79
C PHE A 102 15.97 -4.86 -16.98
N ARG A 103 17.23 -5.25 -16.77
CA ARG A 103 18.22 -5.32 -17.85
C ARG A 103 17.86 -6.38 -18.88
N GLU A 104 17.33 -7.53 -18.44
CA GLU A 104 16.91 -8.64 -19.28
C GLU A 104 15.61 -8.37 -20.03
N THR A 105 14.56 -7.93 -19.32
CA THR A 105 13.20 -7.82 -19.87
C THR A 105 12.86 -6.45 -20.43
N LYS A 106 13.62 -5.40 -20.04
CA LYS A 106 13.28 -3.99 -20.26
C LYS A 106 11.92 -3.55 -19.70
N SER A 107 11.30 -4.35 -18.82
CA SER A 107 10.02 -4.03 -18.22
C SER A 107 10.15 -2.87 -17.24
N HIS A 108 9.43 -1.77 -17.51
CA HIS A 108 9.44 -0.58 -16.66
C HIS A 108 9.10 -0.88 -15.20
N TYR A 109 8.26 -1.90 -14.94
CA TYR A 109 7.85 -2.30 -13.59
C TYR A 109 9.02 -2.78 -12.72
N HIS A 110 9.99 -3.50 -13.28
CA HIS A 110 11.16 -3.94 -12.50
C HIS A 110 12.03 -2.76 -12.06
N LYS A 111 12.22 -1.77 -12.93
CA LYS A 111 12.92 -0.52 -12.54
C LYS A 111 12.14 0.25 -11.46
N LEU A 112 10.82 0.38 -11.60
CA LEU A 112 9.98 1.05 -10.59
C LEU A 112 10.01 0.31 -9.24
N ASN A 113 10.03 -1.03 -9.26
CA ASN A 113 10.17 -1.85 -8.05
C ASN A 113 11.51 -1.60 -7.37
N ALA A 114 12.62 -1.51 -8.12
CA ALA A 114 13.93 -1.18 -7.57
C ALA A 114 13.92 0.19 -6.87
N ILE A 115 13.39 1.22 -7.54
CA ILE A 115 13.26 2.60 -6.98
C ILE A 115 12.41 2.60 -5.70
N PHE A 116 11.33 1.81 -5.69
CA PHE A 116 10.48 1.62 -4.52
C PHE A 116 11.27 1.05 -3.33
N ILE A 117 12.09 0.02 -3.55
CA ILE A 117 12.88 -0.61 -2.49
C ILE A 117 13.99 0.34 -2.01
N GLU A 118 14.67 1.04 -2.92
CA GLU A 118 15.67 2.06 -2.58
C GLU A 118 15.07 3.18 -1.74
N SER A 119 13.83 3.61 -2.04
CA SER A 119 13.12 4.60 -1.22
C SER A 119 12.87 4.13 0.21
N ILE A 120 12.62 2.84 0.40
CA ILE A 120 12.47 2.24 1.73
C ILE A 120 13.81 2.20 2.45
N ILE A 121 14.89 1.82 1.76
CA ILE A 121 16.24 1.84 2.31
C ILE A 121 16.59 3.26 2.77
N TYR A 122 16.33 4.28 1.96
CA TYR A 122 16.55 5.68 2.33
C TYR A 122 15.82 6.09 3.62
N GLY A 123 14.61 5.57 3.83
CA GLY A 123 13.84 5.82 5.06
C GLY A 123 14.43 5.18 6.32
N ILE A 124 15.23 4.13 6.18
CA ILE A 124 15.94 3.44 7.27
C ILE A 124 17.34 4.03 7.46
N ASP A 125 18.02 4.32 6.35
CA ASP A 125 19.37 4.84 6.26
C ASP A 125 19.43 6.01 5.27
N ASN A 126 19.52 7.21 5.82
CA ASN A 126 19.53 8.47 5.08
C ASN A 126 20.75 8.64 4.14
N THR A 127 21.69 7.71 4.11
CA THR A 127 22.86 7.75 3.20
C THR A 127 22.51 7.28 1.78
N HIS A 128 21.40 6.55 1.60
CA HIS A 128 21.00 5.94 0.33
C HIS A 128 19.95 6.79 -0.41
N GLN A 129 20.26 8.06 -0.69
CA GLN A 129 19.31 8.95 -1.36
C GLN A 129 19.04 8.51 -2.80
N LEU A 130 17.77 8.53 -3.22
CA LEU A 130 17.39 8.32 -4.61
C LEU A 130 18.05 9.35 -5.53
N SER A 131 18.49 8.88 -6.71
CA SER A 131 19.04 9.77 -7.73
C SER A 131 17.94 10.64 -8.34
N ASN A 132 18.31 11.83 -8.82
CA ASN A 132 17.37 12.70 -9.56
C ASN A 132 16.81 12.00 -10.82
N GLN A 133 17.58 11.09 -11.41
CA GLN A 133 17.14 10.32 -12.58
C GLN A 133 16.02 9.35 -12.20
N ASP A 134 16.13 8.68 -11.06
CA ASP A 134 15.14 7.71 -10.58
C ASP A 134 13.86 8.40 -10.10
N THR A 135 13.99 9.52 -9.38
CA THR A 135 12.84 10.36 -9.02
C THR A 135 12.12 10.88 -10.28
N SER A 136 12.87 11.30 -11.30
CA SER A 136 12.27 11.74 -12.58
C SER A 136 11.59 10.58 -13.32
N TYR A 137 12.21 9.40 -13.30
CA TYR A 137 11.66 8.20 -13.93
C TYR A 137 10.32 7.80 -13.29
N LEU A 138 10.26 7.80 -11.96
CA LEU A 138 9.05 7.53 -11.20
C LEU A 138 7.95 8.57 -11.50
N THR A 139 8.29 9.86 -11.41
CA THR A 139 7.30 10.94 -11.58
C THR A 139 6.74 10.99 -13.00
N ASN A 140 7.58 10.75 -14.02
CA ASN A 140 7.14 10.63 -15.41
C ASN A 140 6.17 9.45 -15.62
N TYR A 141 6.47 8.28 -15.03
CA TYR A 141 5.56 7.14 -15.06
C TYR A 141 4.20 7.51 -14.44
N LEU A 142 4.20 7.98 -13.19
CA LEU A 142 2.97 8.31 -12.47
C LEU A 142 2.12 9.37 -13.20
N PHE A 143 2.76 10.34 -13.86
CA PHE A 143 2.07 11.35 -14.64
C PHE A 143 1.40 10.76 -15.89
N SER A 144 2.06 9.81 -16.56
CA SER A 144 1.54 9.17 -17.78
C SER A 144 0.31 8.28 -17.55
N VAL A 145 0.10 7.79 -16.32
CA VAL A 145 -1.00 6.88 -16.00
C VAL A 145 -2.30 7.67 -15.79
N GLU A 146 -3.35 7.33 -16.56
CA GLU A 146 -4.67 7.97 -16.48
C GLU A 146 -5.47 7.56 -15.24
N ASN A 147 -5.51 6.27 -14.92
CA ASN A 147 -6.26 5.71 -13.81
C ASN A 147 -5.33 4.97 -12.86
N TRP A 148 -5.37 5.32 -11.58
CA TRP A 148 -4.39 4.82 -10.61
C TRP A 148 -4.94 3.63 -9.85
N GLY A 149 -4.30 2.47 -10.00
CA GLY A 149 -4.60 1.27 -9.26
C GLY A 149 -3.81 1.17 -7.95
N TYR A 150 -3.79 -0.02 -7.38
CA TYR A 150 -3.01 -0.32 -6.18
C TYR A 150 -1.52 -0.03 -6.36
N TYR A 151 -0.97 -0.35 -7.54
CA TYR A 151 0.46 -0.23 -7.83
C TYR A 151 0.95 1.21 -7.77
N GLU A 152 0.31 2.13 -8.51
CA GLU A 152 0.71 3.54 -8.57
C GLU A 152 0.65 4.21 -7.19
N ILE A 153 -0.46 3.95 -6.46
CA ILE A 153 -0.69 4.52 -5.13
C ILE A 153 0.36 4.00 -4.14
N LEU A 154 0.64 2.69 -4.16
CA LEU A 154 1.61 2.08 -3.25
C LEU A 154 3.02 2.62 -3.49
N ILE A 155 3.47 2.69 -4.75
CA ILE A 155 4.82 3.18 -5.05
C ILE A 155 4.96 4.64 -4.65
N LEU A 156 4.01 5.51 -5.01
CA LEU A 156 4.06 6.91 -4.58
C LEU A 156 4.09 7.04 -3.06
N GLY A 157 3.26 6.27 -2.35
CA GLY A 157 3.18 6.31 -0.89
C GLY A 157 4.50 5.98 -0.20
N ASN A 158 5.28 5.06 -0.78
CA ASN A 158 6.59 4.67 -0.24
C ASN A 158 7.74 5.56 -0.74
N CYS A 159 7.59 6.22 -1.89
CA CYS A 159 8.59 7.13 -2.44
C CYS A 159 8.37 8.60 -2.04
N CYS A 160 7.37 8.89 -1.20
CA CYS A 160 6.93 10.25 -0.89
C CYS A 160 8.04 11.17 -0.38
N ARG A 161 8.98 10.66 0.43
CA ARG A 161 10.11 11.44 0.97
C ARG A 161 11.17 11.84 -0.05
N ALA A 162 11.21 11.18 -1.21
CA ALA A 162 12.14 11.50 -2.28
C ALA A 162 11.59 12.56 -3.26
N ILE A 163 10.33 12.95 -3.10
CA ILE A 163 9.63 13.89 -3.98
C ILE A 163 9.52 15.25 -3.28
N LEU A 164 9.72 16.34 -4.03
CA LEU A 164 9.54 17.69 -3.52
C LEU A 164 8.11 17.89 -2.98
N PRO A 165 7.92 18.53 -1.81
CA PRO A 165 6.60 18.63 -1.16
C PRO A 165 5.47 19.16 -2.05
N ASN A 166 5.72 20.24 -2.80
CA ASN A 166 4.72 20.82 -3.70
C ASN A 166 4.32 19.87 -4.84
N LEU A 167 5.27 19.07 -5.33
CA LEU A 167 5.02 18.08 -6.36
C LEU A 167 4.28 16.86 -5.78
N LEU A 168 4.67 16.40 -4.58
CA LEU A 168 3.97 15.34 -3.86
C LEU A 168 2.50 15.71 -3.61
N PHE A 169 2.21 16.95 -3.20
CA PHE A 169 0.84 17.41 -3.00
C PHE A 169 0.01 17.33 -4.29
N ARG A 170 0.58 17.71 -5.44
CA ARG A 170 -0.09 17.56 -6.74
C ARG A 170 -0.39 16.09 -7.04
N TYR A 171 0.56 15.19 -6.80
CA TYR A 171 0.34 13.76 -6.99
C TYR A 171 -0.69 13.19 -6.01
N ALA A 172 -0.70 13.61 -4.75
CA ALA A 172 -1.72 13.18 -3.78
C ALA A 172 -3.13 13.61 -4.21
N LYS A 173 -3.28 14.82 -4.79
CA LYS A 173 -4.55 15.26 -5.39
C LYS A 173 -4.94 14.44 -6.62
N GLU A 174 -3.98 14.13 -7.48
CA GLU A 174 -4.23 13.25 -8.63
C GLU A 174 -4.61 11.84 -8.18
N ALA A 175 -3.99 11.29 -7.13
CA ALA A 175 -4.36 10.00 -6.56
C ALA A 175 -5.80 9.97 -6.03
N LEU A 176 -6.27 11.05 -5.39
CA LEU A 176 -7.68 11.20 -4.97
C LEU A 176 -8.65 11.18 -6.15
N LYS A 177 -8.28 11.80 -7.27
CA LYS A 177 -9.11 11.88 -8.48
C LYS A 177 -9.07 10.58 -9.28
N LYS A 178 -7.88 10.13 -9.64
CA LYS A 178 -7.60 8.98 -10.51
C LYS A 178 -7.79 7.63 -9.80
N GLY A 179 -7.65 7.58 -8.48
CA GLY A 179 -7.89 6.39 -7.66
C GLY A 179 -9.37 6.12 -7.37
N LYS A 180 -10.27 7.06 -7.69
CA LYS A 180 -11.71 6.96 -7.39
C LYS A 180 -12.37 5.72 -8.01
N LEU A 181 -11.94 5.30 -9.20
CA LEU A 181 -12.50 4.13 -9.89
C LEU A 181 -12.34 2.84 -9.07
N TYR A 182 -11.27 2.74 -8.28
CA TYR A 182 -10.94 1.53 -7.53
C TYR A 182 -11.15 1.70 -6.03
N SER A 183 -11.83 2.77 -5.59
CA SER A 183 -12.02 3.07 -4.16
C SER A 183 -12.92 2.06 -3.43
N SER A 184 -13.69 1.26 -4.17
CA SER A 184 -14.49 0.16 -3.60
C SER A 184 -13.64 -1.04 -3.20
N ILE A 185 -12.44 -1.19 -3.76
CA ILE A 185 -11.50 -2.25 -3.39
C ILE A 185 -10.82 -1.83 -2.08
N PRO A 186 -11.02 -2.56 -0.97
CA PRO A 186 -10.52 -2.15 0.34
C PRO A 186 -9.01 -1.90 0.36
N ARG A 187 -8.26 -2.77 -0.32
CA ARG A 187 -6.80 -2.67 -0.42
C ARG A 187 -6.34 -1.39 -1.11
N ASN A 188 -7.04 -0.94 -2.15
CA ASN A 188 -6.70 0.30 -2.86
C ASN A 188 -7.08 1.51 -2.02
N LYS A 189 -8.25 1.47 -1.35
CA LYS A 189 -8.67 2.51 -0.41
C LYS A 189 -7.65 2.68 0.72
N GLN A 190 -7.20 1.58 1.31
CA GLN A 190 -6.21 1.60 2.39
C GLN A 190 -4.88 2.20 1.92
N ALA A 191 -4.37 1.78 0.75
CA ALA A 191 -3.15 2.35 0.17
C ALA A 191 -3.28 3.86 -0.08
N LEU A 192 -4.45 4.32 -0.55
CA LEU A 192 -4.72 5.74 -0.77
C LEU A 192 -4.68 6.51 0.55
N VAL A 193 -5.33 6.01 1.60
CA VAL A 193 -5.29 6.65 2.92
C VAL A 193 -3.86 6.75 3.46
N GLN A 194 -3.06 5.69 3.34
CA GLN A 194 -1.67 5.70 3.78
C GLN A 194 -0.82 6.72 3.00
N LEU A 195 -1.00 6.83 1.69
CA LEU A 195 -0.38 7.88 0.88
C LEU A 195 -0.75 9.28 1.39
N LEU A 196 -2.03 9.52 1.67
CA LEU A 196 -2.49 10.83 2.15
C LEU A 196 -1.94 11.17 3.53
N LEU A 197 -1.85 10.20 4.45
CA LEU A 197 -1.25 10.38 5.77
C LEU A 197 0.25 10.69 5.68
N ASN A 198 0.99 9.96 4.85
CA ASN A 198 2.41 10.23 4.61
C ASN A 198 2.62 11.61 3.99
N SER A 199 1.77 11.98 3.03
CA SER A 199 1.82 13.30 2.39
C SER A 199 1.47 14.41 3.37
N LEU A 200 0.46 14.22 4.22
CA LEU A 200 0.06 15.15 5.27
C LEU A 200 1.22 15.42 6.23
N LEU A 201 1.89 14.37 6.69
CA LEU A 201 3.07 14.51 7.55
C LEU A 201 4.14 15.39 6.89
N ILE A 202 4.48 15.13 5.62
CA ILE A 202 5.47 15.91 4.87
C ILE A 202 5.04 17.38 4.72
N MET A 203 3.75 17.64 4.46
CA MET A 203 3.24 19.03 4.37
C MET A 203 3.35 19.74 5.72
N ILE A 204 3.02 19.06 6.83
CA ILE A 204 3.18 19.62 8.18
C ILE A 204 4.66 19.91 8.45
N GLU A 205 5.57 18.97 8.19
CA GLU A 205 7.02 19.14 8.40
C GLU A 205 7.57 20.36 7.66
N ASN A 206 7.13 20.57 6.42
CA ASN A 206 7.57 21.68 5.56
C ASN A 206 6.76 22.98 5.76
N SER A 207 5.90 23.05 6.77
CA SER A 207 5.09 24.23 7.11
C SER A 207 4.15 24.68 5.98
N LEU A 208 3.68 23.74 5.15
CA LEU A 208 2.74 23.96 4.06
C LEU A 208 1.30 23.83 4.59
N TYR A 209 0.77 24.93 5.14
CA TYR A 209 -0.49 24.94 5.87
C TYR A 209 -1.70 24.54 5.03
N GLU A 210 -1.90 25.18 3.87
CA GLU A 210 -3.08 24.97 3.02
C GLU A 210 -3.12 23.54 2.47
N GLU A 211 -1.97 23.04 2.01
CA GLU A 211 -1.79 21.68 1.52
C GLU A 211 -2.06 20.65 2.63
N ALA A 212 -1.50 20.87 3.83
CA ALA A 212 -1.76 20.01 4.98
C ALA A 212 -3.24 20.03 5.40
N LEU A 213 -3.88 21.20 5.41
CA LEU A 213 -5.30 21.32 5.76
C LEU A 213 -6.18 20.55 4.78
N PHE A 214 -5.92 20.68 3.48
CA PHE A 214 -6.63 19.96 2.43
C PHE A 214 -6.49 18.44 2.61
N LEU A 215 -5.26 17.93 2.76
CA LEU A 215 -5.02 16.49 2.91
C LEU A 215 -5.63 15.93 4.19
N LYS A 216 -5.58 16.69 5.29
CA LYS A 216 -6.22 16.32 6.56
C LYS A 216 -7.73 16.14 6.39
N GLN A 217 -8.41 17.11 5.76
CA GLN A 217 -9.85 17.04 5.52
C GLN A 217 -10.23 15.90 4.57
N ALA A 218 -9.49 15.74 3.47
CA ALA A 218 -9.71 14.66 2.51
C ALA A 218 -9.56 13.27 3.17
N THR A 219 -8.51 13.08 3.97
CA THR A 219 -8.26 11.82 4.67
C THR A 219 -9.35 11.52 5.70
N LYS A 220 -9.75 12.53 6.49
CA LYS A 220 -10.82 12.41 7.48
C LYS A 220 -12.15 12.01 6.86
N ASN A 221 -12.51 12.58 5.71
CA ASN A 221 -13.74 12.23 5.00
C ASN A 221 -13.75 10.78 4.48
N ILE A 222 -12.59 10.23 4.10
CA ILE A 222 -12.48 8.83 3.64
C ILE A 222 -12.60 7.85 4.83
N LEU A 223 -12.10 8.26 6.00
CA LEU A 223 -12.06 7.46 7.22
C LEU A 223 -13.32 7.56 8.09
N SER A 224 -14.19 8.55 7.89
CA SER A 224 -15.31 8.84 8.81
C SER A 224 -16.28 7.68 9.05
N ASN A 225 -16.37 6.74 8.11
CA ASN A 225 -17.22 5.54 8.20
C ASN A 225 -16.41 4.24 8.05
N SER A 226 -15.10 4.27 8.30
CA SER A 226 -14.25 3.09 8.14
C SER A 226 -13.94 2.39 9.45
N THR A 227 -13.61 1.10 9.36
CA THR A 227 -13.09 0.30 10.47
C THR A 227 -11.56 0.33 10.52
N ASP A 228 -10.94 1.29 9.83
CA ASP A 228 -9.48 1.40 9.67
C ASP A 228 -8.86 2.08 10.90
N PHE A 229 -8.95 1.44 12.07
CA PHE A 229 -8.52 2.01 13.34
C PHE A 229 -7.03 2.38 13.37
N PHE A 230 -6.19 1.66 12.63
CA PHE A 230 -4.77 1.96 12.53
C PHE A 230 -4.55 3.32 11.85
N GLU A 231 -5.12 3.51 10.66
CA GLU A 231 -5.05 4.76 9.91
C GLU A 231 -5.73 5.91 10.66
N GLN A 232 -6.83 5.66 11.38
CA GLN A 232 -7.47 6.65 12.25
C GLN A 232 -6.55 7.07 13.41
N THR A 233 -5.80 6.14 14.00
CA THR A 233 -4.83 6.46 15.07
C THR A 233 -3.69 7.33 14.55
N ILE A 234 -3.19 7.04 13.34
CA ILE A 234 -2.18 7.90 12.69
C ILE A 234 -2.78 9.29 12.40
N LEU A 235 -4.00 9.36 11.88
CA LEU A 235 -4.66 10.65 11.64
C LEU A 235 -4.82 11.44 12.94
N LEU A 236 -5.20 10.81 14.04
CA LEU A 236 -5.30 11.46 15.36
C LEU A 236 -3.97 12.08 15.79
N TYR A 237 -2.87 11.33 15.64
CA TYR A 237 -1.52 11.83 15.91
C TYR A 237 -1.19 13.04 15.02
N LEU A 238 -1.44 12.96 13.71
CA LEU A 238 -1.16 14.03 12.76
C LEU A 238 -2.06 15.26 12.94
N GLU A 239 -3.32 15.09 13.35
CA GLU A 239 -4.21 16.20 13.71
C GLU A 239 -3.63 16.97 14.91
N GLY A 240 -3.15 16.25 15.93
CA GLY A 240 -2.47 16.86 17.07
C GLY A 240 -1.21 17.64 16.66
N PHE A 241 -0.36 17.04 15.81
CA PHE A 241 0.84 17.71 15.32
C PHE A 241 0.51 18.96 14.48
N PHE A 242 -0.49 18.86 13.59
CA PHE A 242 -0.96 19.98 12.79
C PHE A 242 -1.43 21.15 13.66
N GLU A 243 -2.25 20.88 14.67
CA GLU A 243 -2.79 21.92 15.57
C GLU A 243 -1.71 22.55 16.45
N LEU A 244 -0.76 21.77 16.95
CA LEU A 244 0.40 22.30 17.68
C LEU A 244 1.22 23.23 16.79
N LYS A 245 1.52 22.81 15.56
CA LYS A 245 2.43 23.54 14.67
C LYS A 245 1.82 24.81 14.09
N PHE A 246 0.57 24.75 13.63
CA PHE A 246 -0.04 25.87 12.89
C PHE A 246 -1.02 26.70 13.72
N HIS A 247 -1.65 26.12 14.74
CA HIS A 247 -2.63 26.83 15.56
C HIS A 247 -2.11 27.15 16.97
N HIS A 248 -0.89 26.71 17.32
CA HIS A 248 -0.28 26.85 18.64
C HIS A 248 -1.19 26.37 19.80
N ASN A 249 -2.09 25.42 19.51
CA ASN A 249 -3.05 24.91 20.49
C ASN A 249 -2.39 23.84 21.36
N GLN A 250 -1.82 24.21 22.50
CA GLN A 250 -1.12 23.27 23.39
C GLN A 250 -1.97 22.08 23.82
N LYS A 251 -3.31 22.22 23.94
CA LYS A 251 -4.20 21.11 24.31
C LYS A 251 -4.23 19.98 23.28
N SER A 252 -3.83 20.25 22.04
CA SER A 252 -3.76 19.23 20.98
C SER A 252 -2.67 18.18 21.21
N ILE A 253 -1.76 18.39 22.18
CA ILE A 253 -0.84 17.36 22.68
C ILE A 253 -1.57 16.10 23.17
N LEU A 254 -2.77 16.25 23.73
CA LEU A 254 -3.56 15.12 24.23
C LEU A 254 -3.91 14.13 23.09
N LYS A 255 -4.17 14.64 21.88
CA LYS A 255 -4.40 13.79 20.70
C LYS A 255 -3.16 12.95 20.36
N ILE A 256 -1.97 13.55 20.45
CA ILE A 256 -0.70 12.87 20.21
C ILE A 256 -0.48 11.79 21.28
N GLU A 257 -0.67 12.14 22.55
CA GLU A 257 -0.50 11.21 23.66
C GLU A 257 -1.48 10.03 23.59
N ASP A 258 -2.73 10.27 23.24
CA ASP A 258 -3.73 9.21 23.10
C ASP A 258 -3.40 8.26 21.95
N ALA A 259 -2.95 8.80 20.80
CA ALA A 259 -2.46 7.97 19.70
C ALA A 259 -1.24 7.13 20.11
N LEU A 260 -0.29 7.72 20.86
CA LEU A 260 0.88 7.01 21.39
C LEU A 260 0.47 5.89 22.37
N LYS A 261 -0.50 6.13 23.25
CA LYS A 261 -1.03 5.09 24.16
C LYS A 261 -1.63 3.91 23.37
N ILE A 262 -2.38 4.17 22.31
CA ILE A 262 -2.91 3.11 21.44
C ILE A 262 -1.77 2.29 20.84
N PHE A 263 -0.73 2.94 20.28
CA PHE A 263 0.43 2.20 19.76
C PHE A 263 1.16 1.43 20.85
N GLU A 264 1.32 1.97 22.06
CA GLU A 264 1.97 1.29 23.18
C GLU A 264 1.27 -0.03 23.55
N LEU A 265 -0.07 -0.02 23.52
CA LEU A 265 -0.90 -1.19 23.84
C LEU A 265 -0.79 -2.29 22.79
N PHE A 266 -0.77 -1.95 21.50
CA PHE A 266 -0.91 -2.94 20.42
C PHE A 266 0.39 -3.22 19.64
N ASN A 267 1.35 -2.30 19.60
CA ASN A 267 2.57 -2.47 18.82
C ASN A 267 3.75 -1.62 19.35
N LYS A 268 4.62 -2.26 20.14
CA LYS A 268 5.80 -1.61 20.76
C LYS A 268 6.78 -0.99 19.76
N THR A 269 6.94 -1.60 18.59
CA THR A 269 7.84 -1.10 17.54
C THR A 269 7.32 0.22 16.95
N LEU A 270 6.03 0.26 16.62
CA LEU A 270 5.38 1.49 16.14
C LEU A 270 5.39 2.58 17.21
N TYR A 271 5.07 2.22 18.45
CA TYR A 271 5.16 3.15 19.57
C TYR A 271 6.54 3.79 19.67
N LYS A 272 7.61 2.99 19.64
CA LYS A 272 8.99 3.50 19.68
C LYS A 272 9.25 4.49 18.55
N ASN A 273 8.90 4.13 17.31
CA ASN A 273 9.12 4.97 16.14
C ASN A 273 8.38 6.32 16.24
N TYR A 274 7.09 6.31 16.59
CA TYR A 274 6.28 7.54 16.71
C TYR A 274 6.68 8.38 17.94
N LYS A 275 7.12 7.74 19.03
CA LYS A 275 7.61 8.43 20.22
C LYS A 275 8.96 9.09 19.99
N ASP A 276 9.88 8.42 19.30
CA ASP A 276 11.18 8.98 18.95
C ASP A 276 11.02 10.16 17.98
N TYR A 277 10.11 10.03 17.00
CA TYR A 277 9.73 11.15 16.12
C TYR A 277 9.15 12.33 16.91
N TYR A 278 8.20 12.07 17.82
CA TYR A 278 7.60 13.10 18.67
C TYR A 278 8.66 13.88 19.46
N LYS A 279 9.58 13.17 20.11
CA LYS A 279 10.68 13.78 20.89
C LYS A 279 11.61 14.61 20.03
N LYS A 280 11.91 14.18 18.81
CA LYS A 280 12.87 14.86 17.94
C LYS A 280 12.28 16.12 17.29
N ASN A 281 11.03 16.05 16.84
CA ASN A 281 10.47 17.03 15.90
C ASN A 281 9.31 17.87 16.47
N ILE A 282 8.67 17.42 17.54
CA ILE A 282 7.42 18.05 18.04
C ILE A 282 7.63 18.70 19.41
N ILE A 283 8.42 18.10 20.30
CA ILE A 283 8.56 18.57 21.70
C ILE A 283 9.04 20.02 21.82
N ASN A 284 9.88 20.48 20.89
CA ASN A 284 10.42 21.84 20.89
C ASN A 284 9.34 22.90 20.61
N LEU A 285 8.26 22.53 19.90
CA LEU A 285 7.13 23.42 19.65
C LEU A 285 6.35 23.77 20.93
N LEU A 286 6.47 22.95 21.97
CA LEU A 286 5.89 23.22 23.30
C LEU A 286 6.74 24.22 24.08
N GLN A 287 8.06 24.21 23.89
CA GLN A 287 9.00 25.09 24.60
C GLN A 287 8.97 26.53 24.06
N CYS A 288 8.77 26.71 22.74
CA CYS A 288 8.64 28.03 22.13
C CYS A 288 7.34 28.78 22.50
N GLY A 289 6.35 28.12 23.10
CA GLY A 289 5.10 28.75 23.55
C GLY A 289 5.21 29.50 24.88
N ASN A 290 6.26 29.23 25.67
CA ASN A 290 6.45 29.86 26.98
C ASN A 290 7.28 31.16 26.91
N SER A 291 7.86 31.52 25.76
CA SER A 291 8.67 32.73 25.61
C SER A 291 7.89 33.96 25.13
N TYR A 292 6.55 33.88 25.05
CA TYR A 292 5.67 35.00 24.67
C TYR A 292 4.78 35.47 25.84
N PHE A 293 5.03 34.95 27.04
CA PHE A 293 4.35 35.34 28.28
C PHE A 293 5.35 35.66 29.40
N GLU A 294 6.46 36.33 29.06
CA GLU A 294 7.25 37.13 30.01
C GLU A 294 7.23 38.60 29.58
#